data_AF-A0AAW2K9C8-F1
#
_entry.id   AF-A0AAW2K9C8-F1
#
_cell.length_a   1.000
_cell.length_b   1.000
_cell.length_c   1.000
_cell.angle_alpha   90.00
_cell.angle_beta   90.00
_cell.angle_gamma   90.00
#
_symmetry.space_group_name_H-M   'P 1'
#
loop_
_entity.id
_entity.type
_entity.pdbx_description
1 polymer ?
#
loop_
_entity_poly.entity_id
_entity_poly.type
_entity_poly.pdbx_seq_one_letter_code
_entity_poly.pdbx_strand_id
1 'polypeptide(L)' 'MSIQIGLLQRAVSNAPEPKAYGGARDVKEVENFLVDMEQYFLAANIEDEARKVSTATMYLTGDAKL' A
#
# COMPACT_ATOMS: atom_id res chain seq x y z
N MET A 1 14.66 -8.85 -15.55
CA MET A 1 15.08 -7.83 -14.57
C MET A 1 13.98 -7.75 -13.53
N SER A 2 14.02 -8.68 -12.58
CA SER A 2 12.94 -8.92 -11.62
C SER A 2 13.44 -8.45 -10.27
N ILE A 3 13.23 -7.16 -9.99
CA ILE A 3 13.72 -6.54 -8.75
C ILE A 3 12.76 -6.94 -7.62
N GLN A 4 13.24 -7.83 -6.76
CA GLN A 4 12.96 -7.89 -5.33
C GLN A 4 11.50 -8.05 -4.84
N ILE A 5 10.70 -8.96 -5.42
CA ILE A 5 9.37 -9.33 -4.84
C ILE A 5 9.53 -10.24 -3.59
N GLY A 6 10.70 -10.82 -3.35
CA GLY A 6 10.92 -11.81 -2.28
C GLY A 6 10.96 -11.28 -0.84
N LEU A 7 11.05 -9.96 -0.61
CA LEU A 7 11.13 -9.42 0.75
C LEU A 7 9.76 -9.17 1.40
N LEU A 8 8.70 -8.96 0.61
CA LEU A 8 7.35 -8.65 1.09
C LEU A 8 6.52 -9.91 1.39
N GLN A 9 6.75 -11.03 0.71
CA GLN A 9 5.94 -12.25 0.86
C GLN A 9 6.02 -12.90 2.25
N ARG A 10 7.05 -12.60 3.05
CA ARG A 10 7.27 -13.24 4.37
C ARG A 10 6.57 -12.55 5.55
N ALA A 11 6.08 -11.33 5.38
CA ALA A 11 5.33 -10.62 6.44
C ALA A 11 3.79 -10.63 6.21
N VAL A 12 3.32 -11.08 5.04
CA VAL A 12 1.99 -10.79 4.50
C VAL A 12 1.09 -12.03 4.39
N SER A 13 1.41 -13.17 4.99
CA SER A 13 0.58 -14.38 4.81
C SER A 13 -0.88 -14.23 5.31
N ASN A 14 -1.15 -13.26 6.20
CA ASN A 14 -2.49 -13.02 6.78
C ASN A 14 -2.98 -11.56 6.73
N ALA A 15 -2.23 -10.63 6.15
CA ALA A 15 -2.64 -9.23 6.08
C ALA A 15 -3.59 -9.02 4.88
N PRO A 16 -4.75 -8.35 5.05
CA PRO A 16 -5.61 -8.03 3.92
C PRO A 16 -4.86 -7.09 2.96
N GLU A 17 -4.80 -7.46 1.68
CA GLU A 17 -4.13 -6.65 0.65
C GLU A 17 -4.92 -5.34 0.39
N PRO A 18 -4.28 -4.16 0.44
CA PRO A 18 -4.93 -2.88 0.16
C PRO A 18 -5.46 -2.78 -1.26
N LYS A 19 -6.58 -2.08 -1.42
CA LYS A 19 -7.06 -1.71 -2.74
C LYS A 19 -6.16 -0.63 -3.36
N ALA A 20 -5.78 -0.81 -4.63
CA ALA A 20 -5.05 0.22 -5.36
C ALA A 20 -5.92 1.48 -5.57
N TYR A 21 -5.30 2.66 -5.45
CA TYR A 21 -5.95 3.95 -5.66
C TYR A 21 -5.55 4.54 -7.02
N GLY A 22 -6.56 4.91 -7.80
CA GLY A 22 -6.40 5.34 -9.21
C GLY A 22 -6.34 6.84 -9.44
N GLY A 23 -6.48 7.66 -8.38
CA GLY A 23 -6.50 9.13 -8.50
C GLY A 23 -7.90 9.75 -8.63
N ALA A 24 -8.95 9.01 -8.25
CA ALA A 24 -10.31 9.54 -8.23
C ALA A 24 -10.40 10.76 -7.30
N ARG A 25 -10.92 11.90 -7.80
CA ARG A 25 -11.13 13.12 -6.98
C ARG A 25 -12.36 12.99 -6.08
N ASP A 26 -12.43 11.90 -5.35
CA ASP A 26 -13.49 11.56 -4.40
C ASP A 26 -12.86 11.38 -3.00
N VAL A 27 -13.35 12.15 -2.03
CA VAL A 27 -12.82 12.15 -0.66
C VAL A 27 -12.92 10.77 -0.02
N LYS A 28 -14.01 10.02 -0.27
CA LYS A 28 -14.22 8.69 0.31
C LYS A 28 -13.24 7.69 -0.27
N GLU A 29 -12.92 7.77 -1.55
CA GLU A 29 -11.92 6.87 -2.14
C GLU A 29 -10.52 7.13 -1.58
N VAL A 30 -10.16 8.39 -1.36
CA VAL A 30 -8.89 8.76 -0.72
C VAL A 30 -8.86 8.27 0.74
N GLU A 31 -9.92 8.50 1.51
CA GLU A 31 -10.02 8.05 2.91
C GLU A 31 -9.94 6.53 3.03
N ASN A 32 -10.67 5.80 2.16
CA ASN A 32 -10.63 4.34 2.14
C ASN A 32 -9.21 3.83 1.86
N PHE A 33 -8.51 4.43 0.88
CA PHE A 33 -7.13 4.06 0.58
C PHE A 33 -6.21 4.26 1.79
N LEU A 34 -6.31 5.40 2.49
CA LEU A 34 -5.47 5.66 3.66
C LEU A 34 -5.74 4.67 4.79
N VAL A 35 -7.01 4.39 5.08
CA VAL A 35 -7.41 3.42 6.12
C VAL A 35 -6.94 2.00 5.76
N ASP A 36 -7.10 1.58 4.51
CA ASP A 36 -6.63 0.27 4.04
C ASP A 36 -5.10 0.13 4.16
N MET A 37 -4.35 1.18 3.81
CA MET A 37 -2.90 1.20 3.95
C MET A 37 -2.45 1.17 5.42
N GLU A 38 -3.11 1.91 6.31
CA GLU A 38 -2.82 1.88 7.76
C GLU A 38 -3.03 0.48 8.34
N GLN A 39 -4.16 -0.15 8.01
CA GLN A 39 -4.46 -1.52 8.46
C GLN A 39 -3.43 -2.52 7.94
N TYR A 40 -3.00 -2.38 6.69
CA TYR A 40 -1.97 -3.23 6.12
C TYR A 40 -0.61 -3.04 6.80
N PHE A 41 -0.20 -1.82 7.11
CA PHE A 41 1.05 -1.58 7.84
C PHE A 41 1.03 -2.21 9.23
N LEU A 42 -0.11 -2.12 9.93
CA LEU A 42 -0.29 -2.76 11.22
C LEU A 42 -0.21 -4.29 11.10
N ALA A 43 -0.92 -4.88 10.13
CA ALA A 43 -0.95 -6.33 9.94
C ALA A 43 0.39 -6.90 9.45
N ALA A 44 1.14 -6.14 8.65
CA ALA A 44 2.46 -6.52 8.13
C ALA A 44 3.62 -6.11 9.06
N ASN A 45 3.33 -5.51 10.22
CA ASN A 45 4.32 -5.01 11.19
C ASN A 45 5.36 -4.07 10.55
N ILE A 46 4.90 -3.17 9.67
CA ILE A 46 5.72 -2.18 8.98
C ILE A 46 5.68 -0.88 9.79
N GLU A 47 6.68 -0.66 10.63
CA GLU A 47 6.79 0.55 11.46
C GLU A 47 7.66 1.64 10.82
N ASP A 48 8.62 1.24 9.98
CA ASP A 48 9.56 2.13 9.32
C ASP A 48 8.84 3.03 8.30
N GLU A 49 8.88 4.34 8.53
CA GLU A 49 8.17 5.33 7.71
C GLU A 49 8.61 5.32 6.24
N ALA A 50 9.91 5.14 5.97
CA ALA A 50 10.40 5.06 4.60
C ALA A 50 9.85 3.82 3.88
N ARG A 51 9.71 2.69 4.60
CA ARG A 51 9.03 1.50 4.07
C ARG A 51 7.53 1.70 3.92
N LYS A 52 6.85 2.40 4.84
CA LYS A 52 5.43 2.72 4.69
C LYS A 52 5.19 3.53 3.42
N VAL A 53 5.93 4.62 3.22
CA VAL A 53 5.83 5.45 2.00
C VAL A 53 6.15 4.63 0.75
N SER A 54 7.25 3.87 0.77
CA SER A 54 7.61 3.00 -0.36
C SER A 54 6.56 1.93 -0.66
N THR A 55 5.82 1.48 0.34
CA THR A 55 4.79 0.45 0.17
C THR A 55 3.48 1.08 -0.32
N ALA A 56 3.02 2.19 0.27
CA ALA A 56 1.84 2.93 -0.20
C ALA A 56 1.95 3.33 -1.67
N THR A 57 3.13 3.79 -2.09
CA THR A 57 3.39 4.16 -3.50
C THR A 57 3.28 2.98 -4.47
N MET A 58 3.43 1.73 -4.01
CA MET A 58 3.19 0.55 -4.85
C MET A 58 1.71 0.34 -5.17
N TYR A 59 0.81 0.84 -4.32
CA TYR A 59 -0.65 0.75 -4.49
C TYR A 59 -1.26 2.00 -5.14
N LEU A 60 -0.44 3.00 -5.51
CA LEU A 60 -0.89 4.09 -6.37
C LEU A 60 -0.87 3.64 -7.83
N THR A 61 -1.89 4.03 -8.58
CA THR A 61 -2.08 3.71 -10.00
C THR A 61 -2.71 4.89 -10.73
N GLY A 62 -2.72 4.86 -12.07
CA GLY A 62 -3.35 5.91 -12.88
C GLY A 62 -2.83 7.30 -12.53
N ASP A 63 -3.75 8.26 -12.44
CA ASP A 63 -3.45 9.67 -12.15
C ASP A 63 -2.85 9.89 -10.75
N ALA A 64 -2.96 8.92 -9.83
CA ALA A 64 -2.32 9.01 -8.52
C ALA A 64 -0.83 8.66 -8.53
N LYS A 65 -0.35 7.94 -9.54
CA LYS A 65 1.06 7.51 -9.66
C LYS A 65 1.87 8.38 -10.62
N LEU A 66 1.19 8.92 -11.64
CA LEU A 66 1.77 9.61 -12.80
C LEU A 66 2.20 11.05 -12.50
#